data_AF-A0A2N3PYA5-F1
#
_entry.id   AF-A0A2N3PYA5-F1
#
_cell.length_a   1.000
_cell.length_b   1.000
_cell.length_c   1.000
_cell.angle_alpha   90.00
_cell.angle_beta   90.00
_cell.angle_gamma   90.00
#
_symmetry.space_group_name_H-M   'P 1'
#
loop_
_entity.id
_entity.type
_entity.pdbx_description
1 polymer ?
#
loop_
_entity_poly.entity_id
_entity_poly.type
_entity_poly.pdbx_seq_one_letter_code
_entity_poly.pdbx_strand_id
1 'polypeptide(L)'
;MSIRKTFLLTAFPLLWATMACAQGVPPSPPPAGQPPAPTSEMRHSEEDPVARHKNFCDEHHAHEIARLAYLEAKLDLTEKQRAAWNKWRQVQIDNAGKEQADCLSNVPTRETKPTALEREAQMEKGLAVKLQNLQSSRPALEALYEVLTPAQRTVFDRPPHGDHFAPPHGVPFGQPGPLPPQP
;
A
#
# COMPACT_ATOMS: atom_id res chain seq x y z
N MET A 1 -37.28 31.03 21.14
CA MET A 1 -37.02 29.89 22.03
C MET A 1 -35.53 29.69 22.13
N SER A 2 -34.99 29.90 23.34
CA SER A 2 -33.57 29.97 23.67
C SER A 2 -33.20 28.70 24.43
N ILE A 3 -32.19 27.95 23.96
CA ILE A 3 -31.66 26.79 24.69
C ILE A 3 -30.16 27.00 24.89
N ARG A 4 -29.78 26.92 26.17
CA ARG A 4 -28.55 27.43 26.76
C ARG A 4 -27.37 26.49 26.49
N LYS A 5 -26.23 27.10 26.15
CA LYS A 5 -24.90 26.49 26.15
C LYS A 5 -24.52 26.09 27.58
N THR A 6 -24.11 24.84 27.78
CA THR A 6 -23.49 24.39 29.03
C THR A 6 -22.06 23.94 28.71
N PHE A 7 -21.10 24.81 29.02
CA PHE A 7 -19.67 24.50 29.05
C PHE A 7 -19.39 23.81 30.39
N LEU A 8 -18.86 22.58 30.36
CA LEU A 8 -18.20 21.97 31.51
C LEU A 8 -16.72 21.87 31.18
N LEU A 9 -15.95 22.82 31.74
CA LEU A 9 -14.50 22.75 31.84
C LEU A 9 -14.15 21.71 32.92
N THR A 10 -13.56 20.58 32.53
CA THR A 10 -12.85 19.69 33.45
C THR A 10 -11.35 19.92 33.29
N ALA A 11 -10.76 20.57 34.30
CA ALA A 11 -9.32 20.73 34.45
C ALA A 11 -8.70 19.36 34.80
N PHE A 12 -7.87 18.82 33.89
CA PHE A 12 -7.04 17.65 34.16
C PHE A 12 -5.70 18.11 34.74
N PRO A 13 -5.33 17.74 35.98
CA PRO A 13 -4.02 18.06 36.52
C PRO A 13 -2.94 17.20 35.85
N LEU A 14 -1.91 17.90 35.34
CA LEU A 14 -0.62 17.37 34.92
C LEU A 14 0.10 16.73 36.11
N LEU A 15 0.27 15.40 36.07
CA LEU A 15 1.22 14.68 36.92
C LEU A 15 2.51 14.49 36.15
N TRP A 16 3.57 15.13 36.65
CA TRP A 16 4.94 14.98 36.19
C TRP A 16 5.61 13.76 36.82
N ALA A 17 6.40 13.08 35.97
CA ALA A 17 7.65 12.36 36.24
C ALA A 17 7.67 11.20 37.25
N THR A 18 7.99 10.01 36.74
CA THR A 18 9.27 9.33 37.06
C THR A 18 9.72 8.47 35.88
N MET A 19 10.84 8.85 35.29
CA MET A 19 11.61 8.02 34.36
C MET A 19 12.41 7.01 35.18
N ALA A 20 11.95 5.76 35.25
CA ALA A 20 12.72 4.68 35.83
C ALA A 20 13.72 4.19 34.78
N CYS A 21 15.02 4.43 35.00
CA CYS A 21 16.07 3.77 34.25
C CYS A 21 15.96 2.26 34.50
N ALA A 22 15.54 1.51 33.49
CA ALA A 22 15.59 0.06 33.49
C ALA A 22 17.05 -0.37 33.59
N GLN A 23 17.44 -0.87 34.76
CA GLN A 23 18.69 -1.56 34.96
C GLN A 23 18.59 -2.88 34.18
N GLY A 24 19.55 -3.15 33.30
CA GLY A 24 19.60 -4.36 32.50
C GLY A 24 19.70 -5.59 33.40
N VAL A 25 18.54 -6.21 33.66
CA VAL A 25 18.47 -7.55 34.24
C VAL A 25 18.90 -8.51 33.13
N PRO A 26 19.93 -9.37 33.34
CA PRO A 26 20.25 -10.42 32.38
C PRO A 26 19.00 -11.29 32.17
N PRO A 27 18.72 -11.74 30.94
CA PRO A 27 17.50 -12.50 30.68
C PRO A 27 17.46 -13.73 31.58
N SER A 28 16.50 -13.75 32.50
CA SER A 28 16.18 -14.94 33.27
C SER A 28 15.84 -16.07 32.29
N PRO A 29 16.34 -17.30 32.49
CA PRO A 29 15.91 -18.43 31.69
C PRO A 29 14.38 -18.55 31.78
N PRO A 30 13.68 -18.80 30.66
CA PRO A 30 12.23 -18.89 30.67
C PRO A 30 11.78 -19.97 31.67
N PRO A 31 10.70 -19.73 32.43
CA PRO A 31 10.16 -20.72 33.34
C PRO A 31 9.85 -22.01 32.58
N ALA A 32 10.35 -23.13 33.09
CA ALA A 32 10.14 -24.46 32.52
C ALA A 32 8.63 -24.72 32.42
N GLY A 33 8.09 -24.75 31.19
CA GLY A 33 6.68 -24.99 30.92
C GLY A 33 5.97 -23.93 30.06
N GLN A 34 6.61 -22.81 29.74
CA GLN A 34 6.08 -21.93 28.70
C GLN A 34 6.42 -22.51 27.32
N PRO A 35 5.42 -22.78 26.45
CA PRO A 35 5.71 -23.15 25.07
C PRO A 35 6.55 -22.04 24.44
N PRO A 36 7.55 -22.39 23.59
CA PRO A 36 8.38 -21.40 22.95
C PRO A 36 7.50 -20.37 22.24
N ALA A 37 7.86 -19.08 22.35
CA ALA A 37 7.19 -18.04 21.57
C ALA A 37 7.21 -18.46 20.08
N PRO A 38 6.07 -18.39 19.36
CA PRO A 38 6.01 -18.85 17.99
C PRO A 38 7.05 -18.10 17.16
N THR A 39 7.90 -18.85 16.45
CA THR A 39 8.88 -18.29 15.52
C THR A 39 8.15 -17.51 14.41
N SER A 40 8.83 -16.60 13.72
CA SER A 40 8.25 -15.89 12.57
C SER A 40 7.68 -16.85 11.52
N GLU A 41 8.23 -18.06 11.42
CA GLU A 41 7.73 -19.14 10.54
C GLU A 41 6.39 -19.71 11.00
N MET A 42 6.13 -19.83 12.31
CA MET A 42 4.85 -20.31 12.83
C MET A 42 3.72 -19.28 12.68
N ARG A 43 4.03 -17.98 12.67
CA ARG A 43 3.01 -16.91 12.57
C ARG A 43 2.29 -16.86 11.22
N HIS A 44 2.91 -17.31 10.13
CA HIS A 44 2.28 -17.37 8.81
C HIS A 44 1.53 -18.68 8.52
N SER A 45 1.68 -19.68 9.40
CA SER A 45 1.16 -21.03 9.22
C SER A 45 -0.33 -21.17 9.55
N GLU A 46 -0.93 -20.23 10.29
CA GLU A 46 -2.30 -20.38 10.81
C GLU A 46 -3.37 -19.58 10.06
N GLU A 47 -2.98 -18.66 9.17
CA GLU A 47 -3.95 -17.88 8.40
C GLU A 47 -4.52 -18.69 7.23
N ASP A 48 -5.86 -18.78 7.18
CA ASP A 48 -6.59 -19.35 6.06
C ASP A 48 -6.16 -18.72 4.72
N PRO A 49 -5.62 -19.50 3.76
CA PRO A 49 -5.20 -18.98 2.46
C PRO A 49 -6.28 -18.18 1.72
N VAL A 50 -7.55 -18.56 1.89
CA VAL A 50 -8.71 -17.87 1.31
C VAL A 50 -8.88 -16.49 1.95
N ALA A 51 -8.85 -16.42 3.28
CA ALA A 51 -8.97 -15.16 4.02
C ALA A 51 -7.80 -14.23 3.71
N ARG A 52 -6.57 -14.77 3.66
CA ARG A 52 -5.37 -14.00 3.30
C ARG A 52 -5.46 -13.41 1.89
N HIS A 53 -5.97 -14.18 0.91
CA HIS A 53 -6.14 -13.68 -0.46
C HIS A 53 -7.18 -12.55 -0.53
N LYS A 54 -8.32 -12.71 0.15
CA LYS A 54 -9.33 -11.65 0.22
C LYS A 54 -8.76 -10.38 0.84
N ASN A 55 -8.09 -10.52 1.98
CA ASN A 55 -7.43 -9.39 2.65
C ASN A 55 -6.42 -8.70 1.72
N PHE A 56 -5.63 -9.48 0.97
CA PHE A 56 -4.73 -8.92 -0.03
C PHE A 56 -5.45 -8.08 -1.10
N CYS A 57 -6.57 -8.57 -1.65
CA CYS A 57 -7.35 -7.81 -2.62
C CYS A 57 -7.89 -6.50 -2.02
N ASP A 58 -8.37 -6.54 -0.78
CA ASP A 58 -8.94 -5.39 -0.08
C ASP A 58 -7.87 -4.35 0.27
N GLU A 59 -6.73 -4.79 0.82
CA GLU A 59 -5.59 -3.93 1.14
C GLU A 59 -5.00 -3.27 -0.11
N HIS A 60 -4.92 -3.98 -1.24
CA HIS A 60 -4.44 -3.40 -2.49
C HIS A 60 -5.33 -2.23 -2.95
N HIS A 61 -6.66 -2.39 -2.87
CA HIS A 61 -7.59 -1.31 -3.19
C HIS A 61 -7.46 -0.13 -2.24
N ALA A 62 -7.38 -0.39 -0.93
CA ALA A 62 -7.20 0.63 0.10
C ALA A 62 -5.89 1.40 -0.08
N HIS A 63 -4.80 0.71 -0.41
CA HIS A 63 -3.50 1.32 -0.70
C HIS A 63 -3.55 2.27 -1.90
N GLU A 64 -4.24 1.93 -2.99
CA GLU A 64 -4.35 2.87 -4.13
C GLU A 64 -5.13 4.13 -3.73
N ILE A 65 -6.22 4.00 -2.97
CA ILE A 65 -6.96 5.17 -2.45
C ILE A 65 -6.06 6.04 -1.56
N ALA A 66 -5.31 5.41 -0.66
CA ALA A 66 -4.37 6.11 0.22
C ALA A 66 -3.25 6.80 -0.57
N ARG A 67 -2.72 6.15 -1.61
CA ARG A 67 -1.72 6.71 -2.51
C ARG A 67 -2.22 7.96 -3.21
N LEU A 68 -3.45 7.93 -3.72
CA LEU A 68 -4.09 9.09 -4.35
C LEU A 68 -4.29 10.24 -3.36
N ALA A 69 -4.75 9.96 -2.15
CA ALA A 69 -4.92 10.98 -1.11
C ALA A 69 -3.57 11.61 -0.70
N TYR A 70 -2.54 10.79 -0.56
CA TYR A 70 -1.17 11.27 -0.30
C TYR A 70 -0.68 12.17 -1.43
N LEU A 71 -0.85 11.75 -2.68
CA LEU A 71 -0.41 12.52 -3.85
C LEU A 71 -1.17 13.86 -3.96
N GLU A 72 -2.47 13.89 -3.70
CA GLU A 72 -3.27 15.13 -3.65
C GLU A 72 -2.68 16.14 -2.66
N ALA A 73 -2.39 15.69 -1.43
CA ALA A 73 -1.82 16.52 -0.39
C ALA A 73 -0.41 17.02 -0.75
N LYS A 74 0.38 16.21 -1.47
CA LYS A 74 1.75 16.57 -1.88
C LYS A 74 1.80 17.52 -3.07
N LEU A 75 0.80 17.50 -3.95
CA LEU A 75 0.76 18.36 -5.14
C LEU A 75 0.35 19.80 -4.83
N ASP A 76 -0.30 20.06 -3.70
CA ASP A 76 -0.79 21.40 -3.34
C ASP A 76 -1.57 22.05 -4.50
N LEU A 77 -2.64 21.37 -4.92
CA LEU A 77 -3.36 21.71 -6.15
C LEU A 77 -4.11 23.04 -6.01
N THR A 78 -3.99 23.88 -7.03
CA THR A 78 -4.80 25.10 -7.17
C THR A 78 -6.25 24.77 -7.56
N GLU A 79 -7.17 25.71 -7.34
CA GLU A 79 -8.58 25.57 -7.76
C GLU A 79 -8.72 25.27 -9.26
N LYS A 80 -7.84 25.82 -10.10
CA LYS A 80 -7.83 25.57 -11.55
C LYS A 80 -7.42 24.13 -11.90
N GLN A 81 -6.64 23.46 -11.05
CA GLN A 81 -6.15 22.09 -11.26
C GLN A 81 -7.09 21.03 -10.67
N ARG A 82 -7.91 21.38 -9.67
CA ARG A 82 -8.81 20.44 -8.96
C ARG A 82 -9.72 19.65 -9.90
N ALA A 83 -10.27 20.28 -10.94
CA ALA A 83 -11.17 19.60 -11.87
C ALA A 83 -10.47 18.45 -12.63
N ALA A 84 -9.24 18.70 -13.13
CA ALA A 84 -8.46 17.68 -13.82
C ALA A 84 -8.01 16.57 -12.86
N TRP A 85 -7.59 16.94 -11.64
CA TRP A 85 -7.26 15.98 -10.58
C TRP A 85 -8.43 15.07 -10.24
N ASN A 86 -9.61 15.62 -9.95
CA ASN A 86 -10.79 14.86 -9.55
C ASN A 86 -11.21 13.87 -10.65
N LYS A 87 -11.12 14.28 -11.92
CA LYS A 87 -11.42 13.40 -13.05
C LYS A 87 -10.46 12.22 -13.12
N TRP A 88 -9.15 12.48 -13.05
CA TRP A 88 -8.15 11.41 -13.08
C TRP A 88 -8.25 10.50 -11.84
N ARG A 89 -8.37 11.09 -10.65
CA ARG A 89 -8.55 10.37 -9.37
C ARG A 89 -9.75 9.44 -9.42
N GLN A 90 -10.88 9.88 -9.96
CA GLN A 90 -12.07 9.03 -10.07
C GLN A 90 -11.82 7.83 -10.99
N VAL A 91 -11.16 8.04 -12.14
CA VAL A 91 -10.81 6.93 -13.04
C VAL A 91 -9.87 5.92 -12.37
N GLN A 92 -8.90 6.39 -11.57
CA GLN A 92 -8.02 5.51 -10.80
C GLN A 92 -8.79 4.70 -9.75
N ILE A 93 -9.72 5.33 -9.01
CA ILE A 93 -10.58 4.65 -8.02
C ILE A 93 -11.44 3.59 -8.70
N ASP A 94 -12.08 3.93 -9.83
CA ASP A 94 -12.92 3.01 -10.59
C ASP A 94 -12.10 1.80 -11.10
N ASN A 95 -10.88 2.05 -11.57
CA ASN A 95 -9.97 1.01 -12.04
C ASN A 95 -9.49 0.11 -10.89
N ALA A 96 -9.14 0.69 -9.74
CA ALA A 96 -8.79 -0.07 -8.54
C ALA A 96 -9.97 -0.94 -8.06
N GLY A 97 -11.21 -0.47 -8.21
CA GLY A 97 -12.41 -1.27 -7.91
C GLY A 97 -12.59 -2.46 -8.87
N LYS A 98 -12.33 -2.27 -10.17
CA LYS A 98 -12.34 -3.37 -11.15
C LYS A 98 -11.26 -4.41 -10.85
N GLU A 99 -10.05 -3.96 -10.50
CA GLU A 99 -8.94 -4.86 -10.13
C GLU A 99 -9.27 -5.64 -8.86
N GLN A 100 -9.86 -5.00 -7.85
CA GLN A 100 -10.32 -5.68 -6.64
C GLN A 100 -11.36 -6.75 -6.97
N ALA A 101 -12.35 -6.43 -7.81
CA ALA A 101 -13.39 -7.37 -8.22
C ALA A 101 -12.80 -8.58 -8.97
N ASP A 102 -11.84 -8.37 -9.89
CA ASP A 102 -11.14 -9.45 -10.57
C ASP A 102 -10.31 -10.29 -9.59
N CYS A 103 -9.55 -9.65 -8.68
CA CYS A 103 -8.76 -10.32 -7.65
C CYS A 103 -9.63 -11.23 -6.76
N LEU A 104 -10.81 -10.74 -6.33
CA LEU A 104 -11.77 -11.50 -5.54
C LEU A 104 -12.43 -12.64 -6.32
N SER A 105 -12.57 -12.51 -7.65
CA SER A 105 -13.07 -13.59 -8.51
C SER A 105 -12.09 -14.76 -8.67
N ASN A 106 -10.80 -14.50 -8.40
CA ASN A 106 -9.70 -15.47 -8.52
C ASN A 106 -9.25 -16.03 -7.15
N VAL A 107 -10.09 -15.94 -6.11
CA VAL A 107 -9.80 -16.51 -4.80
C VAL A 107 -9.57 -18.03 -4.95
N PRO A 108 -8.43 -18.57 -4.49
CA PRO A 108 -8.13 -19.99 -4.60
C PRO A 108 -9.18 -20.84 -3.88
N THR A 109 -9.63 -21.93 -4.50
CA THR A 109 -10.40 -22.96 -3.79
C THR A 109 -9.41 -23.89 -3.09
N ARG A 110 -9.81 -24.46 -1.93
CA ARG A 110 -8.96 -25.39 -1.17
C ARG A 110 -8.84 -26.76 -1.84
N GLU A 111 -9.70 -27.05 -2.81
CA GLU A 111 -9.99 -28.40 -3.26
C GLU A 111 -9.18 -28.82 -4.49
N THR A 112 -8.77 -27.88 -5.34
CA THR A 112 -8.01 -28.18 -6.57
C THR A 112 -6.98 -27.11 -6.91
N LYS A 113 -5.76 -27.56 -7.24
CA LYS A 113 -4.72 -26.68 -7.79
C LYS A 113 -4.99 -26.47 -9.28
N PRO A 114 -4.90 -25.23 -9.80
CA PRO A 114 -5.09 -24.98 -11.23
C PRO A 114 -3.99 -25.64 -12.05
N THR A 115 -4.36 -26.20 -13.20
CA THR A 115 -3.48 -26.69 -14.26
C THR A 115 -2.61 -25.56 -14.82
N ALA A 116 -1.59 -25.90 -15.62
CA ALA A 116 -0.76 -24.88 -16.26
C ALA A 116 -1.56 -23.98 -17.21
N LEU A 117 -2.48 -24.55 -17.98
CA LEU A 117 -3.33 -23.81 -18.92
C LEU A 117 -4.29 -22.86 -18.20
N GLU A 118 -4.88 -23.29 -17.08
CA GLU A 118 -5.75 -22.42 -16.27
C GLU A 118 -4.97 -21.25 -15.65
N ARG A 119 -3.74 -21.48 -15.19
CA ARG A 119 -2.87 -20.39 -14.69
C ARG A 119 -2.52 -19.40 -15.79
N GLU A 120 -2.20 -19.89 -16.99
CA GLU A 120 -1.92 -19.02 -18.15
C GLU A 120 -3.14 -18.16 -18.51
N ALA A 121 -4.33 -18.77 -18.58
CA ALA A 121 -5.57 -18.03 -18.84
C ALA A 121 -5.89 -17.00 -17.74
N GLN A 122 -5.64 -17.31 -16.46
CA GLN A 122 -5.80 -16.35 -15.36
C GLN A 122 -4.82 -15.18 -15.49
N MET A 123 -3.56 -15.43 -15.85
CA MET A 123 -2.58 -14.37 -16.09
C MET A 123 -2.99 -13.49 -17.26
N GLU A 124 -3.41 -14.08 -18.38
CA GLU A 124 -3.88 -13.35 -19.56
C GLU A 124 -5.06 -12.44 -19.22
N LYS A 125 -6.07 -12.97 -18.50
CA LYS A 125 -7.22 -12.19 -18.03
C LYS A 125 -6.80 -11.00 -17.17
N GLY A 126 -5.91 -11.24 -16.19
CA GLY A 126 -5.41 -10.16 -15.32
C GLY A 126 -4.64 -9.09 -16.09
N LEU A 127 -3.82 -9.48 -17.08
CA LEU A 127 -3.11 -8.54 -17.95
C LEU A 127 -4.07 -7.73 -18.83
N ALA A 128 -5.14 -8.36 -19.35
CA ALA A 128 -6.15 -7.67 -20.12
C ALA A 128 -6.87 -6.57 -19.29
N VAL A 129 -7.21 -6.86 -18.03
CA VAL A 129 -7.77 -5.87 -17.10
C VAL A 129 -6.80 -4.71 -16.89
N LYS A 130 -5.53 -4.99 -16.62
CA LYS A 130 -4.50 -3.95 -16.44
C LYS A 130 -4.34 -3.07 -17.69
N LEU A 131 -4.33 -3.68 -18.87
CA LEU A 131 -4.25 -2.94 -20.13
C LEU A 131 -5.46 -2.02 -20.33
N GLN A 132 -6.66 -2.54 -20.07
CA GLN A 132 -7.89 -1.74 -20.16
C GLN A 132 -7.87 -0.57 -19.17
N ASN A 133 -7.40 -0.79 -17.95
CA ASN A 133 -7.27 0.25 -16.94
C ASN A 133 -6.31 1.36 -17.40
N LEU A 134 -5.13 1.00 -17.92
CA LEU A 134 -4.16 1.96 -18.48
C LEU A 134 -4.76 2.76 -19.65
N GLN A 135 -5.48 2.10 -20.54
CA GLN A 135 -6.11 2.77 -21.68
C GLN A 135 -7.21 3.74 -21.21
N SER A 136 -7.98 3.36 -20.20
CA SER A 136 -9.06 4.21 -19.66
C SER A 136 -8.55 5.42 -18.87
N SER A 137 -7.41 5.29 -18.18
CA SER A 137 -6.85 6.38 -17.37
C SER A 137 -6.02 7.38 -18.17
N ARG A 138 -5.42 6.94 -19.29
CA ARG A 138 -4.49 7.75 -20.09
C ARG A 138 -5.03 9.14 -20.47
N PRO A 139 -6.25 9.30 -21.02
CA PRO A 139 -6.73 10.63 -21.39
C PRO A 139 -6.90 11.58 -20.20
N ALA A 140 -7.32 11.05 -19.04
CA ALA A 140 -7.46 11.85 -17.82
C ALA A 140 -6.10 12.21 -17.22
N LEU A 141 -5.12 11.29 -17.32
CA LEU A 141 -3.74 11.51 -16.89
C LEU A 141 -3.07 12.61 -17.72
N GLU A 142 -3.20 12.55 -19.04
CA GLU A 142 -2.66 13.57 -19.96
C GLU A 142 -3.22 14.96 -19.61
N ALA A 143 -4.54 15.07 -19.45
CA ALA A 143 -5.19 16.33 -19.07
C ALA A 143 -4.74 16.86 -17.70
N LEU A 144 -4.50 15.98 -16.71
CA LEU A 144 -3.92 16.38 -15.43
C LEU A 144 -2.48 16.89 -15.61
N TYR A 145 -1.65 16.13 -16.33
CA TYR A 145 -0.23 16.44 -16.48
C TYR A 145 -0.01 17.79 -17.19
N GLU A 146 -0.84 18.12 -18.17
CA GLU A 146 -0.82 19.41 -18.88
C GLU A 146 -1.01 20.60 -17.94
N VAL A 147 -1.88 20.48 -16.93
CA VAL A 147 -2.17 21.58 -15.99
C VAL A 147 -1.24 21.64 -14.78
N LEU A 148 -0.42 20.61 -14.54
CA LEU A 148 0.57 20.60 -13.46
C LEU A 148 1.73 21.56 -13.78
N THR A 149 2.19 22.27 -12.76
CA THR A 149 3.42 23.05 -12.82
C THR A 149 4.66 22.13 -12.90
N PRO A 150 5.82 22.63 -13.36
CA PRO A 150 7.04 21.83 -13.37
C PRO A 150 7.40 21.24 -12.00
N ALA A 151 7.24 22.01 -10.91
CA ALA A 151 7.51 21.53 -9.55
C ALA A 151 6.55 20.41 -9.11
N GLN A 152 5.27 20.51 -9.47
CA GLN A 152 4.28 19.46 -9.21
C GLN A 152 4.58 18.19 -10.02
N ARG A 153 5.01 18.31 -11.28
CA ARG A 153 5.44 17.16 -12.09
C ARG A 153 6.61 16.41 -11.44
N THR A 154 7.60 17.12 -10.87
CA THR A 154 8.67 16.48 -10.09
C THR A 154 8.15 15.66 -8.90
N VAL A 155 7.07 16.10 -8.24
CA VAL A 155 6.43 15.33 -7.18
C VAL A 155 5.67 14.14 -7.76
N PHE A 156 4.94 14.34 -8.86
CA PHE A 156 4.12 13.33 -9.53
C PHE A 156 4.94 12.19 -10.13
N ASP A 157 6.07 12.51 -10.75
CA ASP A 157 6.95 11.57 -11.48
C ASP A 157 7.88 10.78 -10.55
N ARG A 158 7.80 11.02 -9.24
CA ARG A 158 8.59 10.28 -8.26
C ARG A 158 8.15 8.81 -8.25
N PRO A 159 9.06 7.85 -8.42
CA PRO A 159 8.72 6.45 -8.24
C PRO A 159 8.22 6.24 -6.80
N PRO A 160 7.15 5.46 -6.59
CA PRO A 160 6.75 5.07 -5.24
C PRO A 160 7.97 4.42 -4.57
N HIS A 161 8.30 4.85 -3.34
CA HIS A 161 9.50 4.41 -2.62
C HIS A 161 9.58 2.87 -2.57
N GLY A 162 10.34 2.35 -3.52
CA GLY A 162 10.37 0.95 -3.93
C GLY A 162 11.43 0.71 -5.00
N ASP A 163 12.31 1.70 -5.25
CA ASP A 163 13.62 1.50 -5.88
C ASP A 163 14.53 0.70 -4.94
N HIS A 164 14.03 -0.41 -4.41
CA HIS A 164 14.83 -1.61 -4.39
C HIS A 164 15.04 -2.02 -5.85
N PHE A 165 15.94 -1.31 -6.54
CA PHE A 165 17.04 -2.02 -7.17
C PHE A 165 17.71 -2.81 -6.04
N ALA A 166 17.07 -3.91 -5.62
CA ALA A 166 17.71 -4.93 -4.84
C ALA A 166 18.88 -5.33 -5.74
N PRO A 167 20.11 -5.04 -5.34
CA PRO A 167 21.22 -5.38 -6.18
C PRO A 167 21.17 -6.93 -6.27
N PRO A 168 21.47 -7.54 -7.44
CA PRO A 168 21.20 -8.96 -7.69
C PRO A 168 21.70 -9.79 -6.51
N HIS A 169 20.90 -10.75 -6.02
CA HIS A 169 21.24 -11.58 -4.87
C HIS A 169 22.73 -12.00 -4.95
N GLY A 170 23.59 -11.43 -4.10
CA GLY A 170 25.03 -11.71 -4.09
C GLY A 170 26.00 -10.52 -4.11
N VAL A 171 25.56 -9.27 -4.33
CA VAL A 171 26.44 -8.10 -4.16
C VAL A 171 26.34 -7.50 -2.75
N PRO A 172 27.47 -7.37 -2.01
CA PRO A 172 27.49 -6.71 -0.71
C PRO A 172 26.95 -5.28 -0.82
N PHE A 173 26.16 -4.86 0.17
CA PHE A 173 25.71 -3.48 0.28
C PHE A 173 26.91 -2.50 0.14
N GLY A 174 26.85 -1.58 -0.83
CA GLY A 174 27.84 -0.51 -1.01
C GLY A 174 28.77 -0.61 -2.24
N GLN A 175 28.65 -1.64 -3.08
CA GLN A 175 29.40 -1.74 -4.34
C GLN A 175 28.51 -1.39 -5.54
N PRO A 176 28.88 -0.42 -6.41
CA PRO A 176 28.20 -0.24 -7.68
C PRO A 176 28.37 -1.51 -8.52
N GLY A 177 27.26 -2.11 -8.94
CA GLY A 177 27.28 -3.26 -9.84
C GLY A 177 27.94 -2.91 -11.18
N PRO A 178 28.52 -3.89 -11.89
CA PRO A 178 29.09 -3.64 -13.21
C PRO A 178 28.00 -3.11 -14.16
N LEU A 179 28.32 -2.03 -14.87
CA LEU A 179 27.43 -1.48 -15.90
C LEU A 179 27.16 -2.56 -16.96
N PRO A 180 25.93 -2.66 -17.48
CA PRO A 180 25.66 -3.54 -18.61
C PRO A 180 26.53 -3.15 -19.80
N PRO A 181 26.93 -4.11 -20.65
CA PRO A 181 27.62 -3.79 -21.89
C PRO A 181 26.70 -2.89 -22.73
N GLN A 182 27.24 -1.76 -23.16
CA GLN A 182 26.57 -0.88 -24.11
C GLN A 182 26.50 -1.57 -25.48
N PRO A 183 25.43 -1.36 -26.26
CA PRO A 183 25.30 -1.91 -27.61
C PRO A 183 26.36 -1.37 -28.57
#